data_AF-A0A224Z6Q9-F1
#
_entry.id   AF-A0A224Z6Q9-F1
#
_cell.length_a   1.000
_cell.length_b   1.000
_cell.length_c   1.000
_cell.angle_alpha   90.00
_cell.angle_beta   90.00
_cell.angle_gamma   90.00
#
_symmetry.space_group_name_H-M   'P 1'
#
loop_
_entity.id
_entity.type
_entity.pdbx_description
1 polymer ?
#
loop_
_entity_poly.entity_id
_entity_poly.type
_entity_poly.pdbx_seq_one_letter_code
_entity_poly.pdbx_strand_id
1 'polypeptide(L)'
;MAGSRIYKLGSIFTRVEGLLKAGGMMPSEEPRWLDVYRALPPIEEPSFYRTARGDVRPVFYPEDVARMQFYQQHPNVTVDLQDTRSLSPCQRFLKEQPPHGQDALESSSP
;
A
#
# COMPACT_ATOMS: atom_id res chain seq x y z
N MET A 1 10.71 28.80 -25.25
CA MET A 1 9.99 27.90 -24.32
C MET A 1 10.14 28.42 -22.89
N ALA A 2 9.13 29.11 -22.36
CA ALA A 2 9.11 29.42 -20.94
C ALA A 2 8.52 28.21 -20.19
N GLY A 3 9.27 27.64 -19.25
CA GLY A 3 8.83 26.52 -18.43
C GLY A 3 9.03 26.84 -16.95
N SER A 4 8.19 26.28 -16.08
CA SER A 4 8.33 26.45 -14.63
C SER A 4 9.17 25.34 -14.01
N ARG A 5 10.29 25.71 -13.37
CA ARG A 5 11.15 24.78 -12.59
C ARG A 5 10.83 24.79 -11.08
N ILE A 6 9.82 25.55 -10.67
CA ILE A 6 9.43 25.70 -9.26
C ILE A 6 8.75 24.42 -8.78
N TYR A 7 9.31 23.70 -7.82
CA TYR A 7 8.78 22.40 -7.38
C TYR A 7 8.08 22.43 -6.01
N LYS A 8 8.24 23.51 -5.23
CA LYS A 8 7.62 23.64 -3.89
C LYS A 8 6.25 24.33 -3.90
N LEU A 9 5.88 24.99 -5.00
CA LEU A 9 4.63 25.74 -5.13
C LEU A 9 3.74 25.06 -6.17
N GLY A 10 2.57 24.60 -5.72
CA GLY A 10 1.61 23.89 -6.56
C GLY A 10 2.12 22.54 -7.08
N SER A 11 1.28 21.90 -7.89
CA SER A 11 1.63 20.68 -8.62
C SER A 11 2.17 21.00 -10.00
N ILE A 12 2.64 19.99 -10.73
CA ILE A 12 2.94 20.15 -12.16
C ILE A 12 1.69 20.53 -12.96
N PHE A 13 0.52 20.06 -12.55
CA PHE A 13 -0.75 20.29 -13.24
C PHE A 13 -1.16 21.75 -13.15
N THR A 14 -1.25 22.30 -11.93
CA THR A 14 -1.64 23.70 -11.71
C THR A 14 -0.66 24.68 -12.33
N ARG A 15 0.64 24.35 -12.37
CA ARG A 15 1.65 25.19 -13.02
C ARG A 15 1.51 25.22 -14.55
N VAL A 16 1.26 24.08 -15.20
CA VAL A 16 1.05 24.04 -16.66
C VAL A 16 -0.27 24.72 -17.03
N GLU A 17 -1.36 24.45 -16.30
CA GLU A 17 -2.64 25.13 -16.47
C GLU A 17 -2.50 26.66 -16.33
N GLY A 18 -1.75 27.12 -15.33
CA GLY A 18 -1.49 28.55 -15.12
C GLY A 18 -0.68 29.17 -16.26
N LEU A 19 0.34 28.46 -16.78
CA LEU A 19 1.14 28.93 -17.91
C LEU A 19 0.32 29.05 -19.19
N LEU A 20 -0.54 28.06 -19.48
CA LEU A 20 -1.44 28.10 -20.63
C LEU A 20 -2.44 29.27 -20.51
N LYS A 21 -3.07 29.43 -19.34
CA LYS A 21 -4.04 30.51 -19.09
C LYS A 21 -3.43 31.91 -19.14
N ALA A 22 -2.20 32.06 -18.67
CA ALA A 22 -1.48 33.33 -18.71
C ALA A 22 -0.82 33.63 -20.06
N GLY A 23 -0.90 32.72 -21.05
CA GLY A 23 -0.22 32.84 -22.34
C GLY A 23 1.30 32.67 -22.25
N GLY A 24 1.83 32.20 -21.12
CA GLY A 24 3.26 31.89 -20.94
C GLY A 24 3.68 30.57 -21.59
N MET A 25 2.73 29.73 -21.97
CA MET A 25 2.90 28.53 -22.80
C MET A 25 1.91 28.60 -23.96
N MET A 26 2.38 28.33 -25.19
CA MET A 26 1.48 28.30 -26.35
C MET A 26 0.61 27.03 -26.32
N PRO A 27 -0.65 27.07 -26.80
CA PRO A 27 -1.49 25.87 -26.89
C PRO A 27 -0.85 24.73 -27.71
N SER A 28 -0.01 25.06 -28.70
CA SER A 28 0.77 24.07 -29.47
C SER A 28 1.86 23.36 -28.65
N GLU A 29 2.25 23.92 -27.51
CA GLU A 29 3.25 23.39 -26.58
C GLU A 29 2.60 22.62 -25.42
N GLU A 30 1.26 22.48 -25.44
CA GLU A 30 0.52 21.75 -24.42
C GLU A 30 1.03 20.31 -24.29
N PRO A 31 1.44 19.87 -23.09
CA PRO A 31 1.92 18.51 -22.92
C PRO A 31 0.80 17.48 -23.11
N ARG A 32 1.08 16.43 -23.88
CA ARG A 32 0.11 15.33 -24.14
C ARG A 32 -0.43 14.67 -22.86
N TRP A 33 0.31 14.69 -21.77
CA TRP A 33 -0.14 14.11 -20.50
C TRP A 33 -1.24 14.95 -19.82
N LEU A 34 -1.40 16.22 -20.19
CA LEU A 34 -2.36 17.12 -19.52
C LEU A 34 -3.80 16.66 -19.73
N ASP A 35 -4.14 16.20 -20.93
CA ASP A 35 -5.47 15.63 -21.23
C ASP A 35 -5.75 14.38 -20.40
N VAL A 36 -4.75 13.51 -20.25
CA VAL A 36 -4.87 12.31 -19.40
C VAL A 36 -5.10 12.71 -17.94
N TYR A 37 -4.37 13.71 -17.44
CA TYR A 37 -4.53 14.20 -16.07
C TYR A 37 -5.91 14.85 -15.85
N ARG A 38 -6.42 15.62 -16.83
CA ARG A 38 -7.76 16.23 -16.77
C ARG A 38 -8.86 15.17 -16.77
N ALA A 39 -8.72 14.11 -17.57
CA ALA A 39 -9.69 13.03 -17.65
C ALA A 39 -9.66 12.10 -16.43
N LEU A 40 -8.46 11.82 -15.91
CA LEU A 40 -8.22 10.87 -14.82
C LEU A 40 -7.30 11.49 -13.76
N PRO A 41 -7.80 12.48 -13.00
CA PRO A 41 -6.99 13.11 -11.97
C PRO A 41 -6.66 12.13 -10.83
N PRO A 42 -5.49 12.26 -10.17
CA PRO A 42 -5.18 11.46 -9.00
C PRO A 42 -6.14 11.81 -7.85
N ILE A 43 -6.38 10.84 -6.95
CA ILE A 43 -7.23 11.03 -5.75
C ILE A 43 -6.72 12.19 -4.89
N GLU A 44 -5.40 12.33 -4.77
CA GLU A 44 -4.76 13.42 -4.06
C GLU A 44 -3.71 14.09 -4.95
N GLU A 45 -3.74 15.42 -5.00
CA GLU A 45 -2.82 16.19 -5.84
C GLU A 45 -1.37 16.03 -5.34
N PRO A 46 -0.38 15.87 -6.24
CA PRO A 46 1.02 15.70 -5.85
C PRO A 46 1.58 17.01 -5.30
N SER A 47 1.45 17.19 -3.99
CA SER A 47 2.00 18.32 -3.24
C SER A 47 3.39 18.00 -2.72
N PHE A 48 4.30 18.98 -2.81
CA PHE A 48 5.64 18.89 -2.23
C PHE A 48 5.61 18.65 -0.71
N TYR A 49 4.60 19.18 -0.03
CA TYR A 49 4.47 19.08 1.43
C TYR A 49 3.71 17.83 1.89
N ARG A 50 3.38 16.91 0.98
CA ARG A 50 2.67 15.69 1.32
C ARG A 50 3.56 14.81 2.21
N THR A 51 3.12 14.61 3.45
CA THR A 51 3.71 13.63 4.37
C THR A 51 2.92 12.32 4.32
N ALA A 52 3.57 11.22 4.69
CA ALA A 52 2.87 9.97 4.89
C ALA A 52 1.79 10.17 5.97
N ARG A 53 0.55 9.76 5.68
CA ARG A 53 -0.57 9.86 6.62
C ARG A 53 -0.77 8.52 7.30
N GLY A 54 -0.97 8.56 8.61
CA GLY A 54 -1.47 7.44 9.40
C GLY A 54 -0.42 6.75 10.25
N ASP A 55 -0.88 6.21 11.38
CA ASP A 55 -0.09 5.34 12.23
C ASP A 55 -0.04 3.95 11.61
N VAL A 56 1.17 3.46 11.33
CA VAL A 56 1.37 2.08 10.87
C VAL A 56 1.18 1.15 12.06
N ARG A 57 0.14 0.32 12.01
CA ARG A 57 -0.12 -0.70 13.04
C ARG A 57 0.45 -2.05 12.60
N PRO A 58 1.02 -2.85 13.52
CA PRO A 58 1.38 -4.22 13.19
C PRO A 58 0.12 -5.03 12.84
N VAL A 59 0.24 -5.91 11.84
CA VAL A 59 -0.85 -6.78 11.38
C VAL A 59 -0.64 -8.16 12.00
N PHE A 60 -1.52 -8.50 12.94
CA PHE A 60 -1.56 -9.83 13.58
C PHE A 60 -2.93 -10.45 13.38
N TYR A 61 -2.94 -11.77 13.20
CA TYR A 61 -4.13 -12.58 13.08
C TYR A 61 -4.27 -13.53 14.26
N PRO A 62 -5.50 -13.95 14.63
CA PRO A 62 -5.71 -14.89 15.73
C PRO A 62 -4.90 -16.20 15.58
N GLU A 63 -4.73 -16.69 14.35
CA GLU A 63 -3.98 -17.92 14.11
C GLU A 63 -2.46 -17.78 14.26
N ASP A 64 -1.92 -16.56 14.35
CA ASP A 64 -0.48 -16.34 14.51
C ASP A 64 0.05 -16.91 15.82
N VAL A 65 -0.81 -17.05 16.84
CA VAL A 65 -0.48 -17.72 18.11
C VAL A 65 -0.16 -19.21 17.85
N ALA A 66 -0.99 -19.88 17.06
CA ALA A 66 -0.79 -21.29 16.70
C ALA A 66 0.36 -21.46 15.69
N ARG A 67 0.55 -20.51 14.76
CA ARG A 67 1.74 -20.50 13.87
C ARG A 67 3.03 -20.39 14.67
N MET A 68 3.07 -19.53 15.68
CA MET A 68 4.21 -19.36 16.57
C MET A 68 4.56 -20.67 17.28
N GLN A 69 3.57 -21.37 17.84
CA GLN A 69 3.77 -22.69 18.47
C GLN A 69 4.32 -23.72 17.48
N PHE A 70 3.79 -23.76 16.25
CA PHE A 70 4.26 -24.66 15.21
C PHE A 70 5.73 -24.42 14.86
N TYR A 71 6.15 -23.17 14.65
CA TYR A 71 7.54 -22.86 14.27
C TYR A 71 8.53 -22.98 15.42
N GLN A 72 8.08 -22.90 16.68
CA GLN A 72 8.93 -23.26 17.83
C GLN A 72 9.32 -24.74 17.80
N GLN A 73 8.41 -25.61 17.38
CA GLN A 73 8.67 -27.07 17.27
C GLN A 73 9.34 -27.44 15.95
N HIS A 74 9.08 -26.67 14.88
CA HIS A 74 9.54 -26.94 13.53
C HIS A 74 10.21 -25.70 12.89
N PRO A 75 11.45 -25.36 13.30
CA PRO A 75 12.10 -24.12 12.87
C PRO A 75 12.54 -24.09 11.40
N ASN A 76 12.79 -25.25 10.77
CA ASN A 76 13.40 -25.35 9.43
C ASN A 76 12.42 -25.84 8.35
N VAL A 77 11.16 -25.42 8.41
CA VAL A 77 10.14 -25.84 7.46
C VAL A 77 10.37 -25.18 6.10
N THR A 78 10.47 -26.00 5.05
CA THR A 78 10.56 -25.51 3.67
C THR A 78 9.17 -25.15 3.16
N VAL A 79 9.06 -23.97 2.56
CA VAL A 79 7.85 -23.48 1.91
C VAL A 79 8.22 -23.09 0.49
N ASP A 80 7.46 -23.56 -0.49
CA ASP A 80 7.54 -23.08 -1.86
C ASP A 80 6.68 -21.81 -1.98
N LEU A 81 7.32 -20.67 -2.26
CA LEU A 81 6.63 -19.39 -2.43
C LEU A 81 6.07 -19.22 -3.86
N GLN A 82 6.42 -20.08 -4.80
CA GLN A 82 5.89 -20.06 -6.18
C GLN A 82 4.58 -20.83 -6.29
N ASP A 83 4.39 -21.86 -5.46
CA ASP A 83 3.15 -22.61 -5.40
C ASP A 83 2.10 -21.87 -4.57
N THR A 84 1.09 -21.33 -5.26
CA THR A 84 -0.03 -20.60 -4.66
C THR A 84 -1.23 -21.48 -4.33
N ARG A 85 -1.19 -22.77 -4.68
CA ARG A 85 -2.33 -23.70 -4.52
C ARG A 85 -2.14 -24.66 -3.37
N SER A 86 -0.91 -25.11 -3.12
CA SER A 86 -0.65 -26.02 -2.00
C SER A 86 -0.64 -25.28 -0.66
N LEU A 87 -1.10 -25.99 0.37
CA LEU A 87 -1.03 -25.50 1.74
C LEU A 87 0.37 -25.75 2.29
N SER A 88 0.97 -24.70 2.85
CA SER A 88 2.22 -24.84 3.59
C SER A 88 2.05 -25.83 4.75
N PRO A 89 3.13 -26.48 5.23
CA PRO A 89 3.03 -27.42 6.35
C PRO A 89 2.38 -26.80 7.59
N CYS A 90 2.71 -25.54 7.92
CA CYS A 90 2.07 -24.80 9.00
C CYS A 90 0.57 -24.58 8.75
N GLN A 91 0.17 -24.25 7.52
CA GLN A 91 -1.23 -24.03 7.18
C GLN A 91 -2.05 -25.34 7.19
N ARG A 92 -1.44 -26.48 6.83
CA ARG A 92 -2.05 -27.80 6.99
C ARG A 92 -2.28 -28.13 8.45
N PHE A 93 -1.27 -27.90 9.29
CA PHE A 93 -1.38 -28.05 10.74
C PHE A 93 -2.55 -27.22 11.31
N LEU A 94 -2.69 -25.95 10.93
CA LEU A 94 -3.82 -25.13 11.37
C LEU A 94 -5.19 -25.65 10.93
N LYS A 95 -5.28 -26.31 9.76
CA LYS A 95 -6.53 -26.88 9.25
C LYS A 95 -6.91 -28.18 9.97
N GLU A 96 -5.91 -28.95 10.40
CA GLU A 96 -6.10 -30.20 11.13
C GLU A 96 -6.39 -29.97 12.62
N GLN A 97 -6.01 -28.81 13.16
CA GLN A 97 -6.43 -28.38 14.48
C GLN A 97 -7.96 -28.24 14.51
N PRO A 98 -8.65 -28.76 15.54
CA PRO A 98 -10.05 -28.43 15.75
C PRO A 98 -10.19 -26.91 15.85
N PRO A 99 -11.37 -26.32 15.51
CA PRO A 99 -11.60 -24.92 15.76
C PRO A 99 -11.46 -24.71 17.27
N HIS A 100 -10.30 -24.22 17.69
CA HIS A 100 -10.16 -23.67 19.02
C HIS A 100 -11.07 -22.46 19.02
N GLY A 101 -12.27 -22.70 19.56
CA GLY A 101 -13.21 -21.67 19.90
C GLY A 101 -12.52 -20.59 20.70
N GLN A 102 -13.21 -19.48 20.81
CA GLN A 102 -12.84 -18.26 21.52
C GLN A 102 -12.42 -18.45 23.01
N ASP A 103 -12.33 -19.69 23.49
CA ASP A 103 -12.15 -20.12 24.88
C ASP A 103 -10.70 -20.00 25.38
N ALA A 104 -9.69 -19.92 24.50
CA ALA A 104 -8.29 -19.79 24.93
C ALA A 104 -7.90 -18.35 25.35
N LEU A 105 -8.70 -17.35 24.97
CA LEU A 105 -8.48 -15.95 25.36
C LEU A 105 -9.11 -15.58 26.71
N GLU A 106 -10.02 -16.42 27.25
CA GLU A 106 -10.62 -16.20 28.57
C GLU A 106 -9.81 -16.81 29.72
N SER A 107 -8.92 -17.77 29.46
CA SER A 107 -8.09 -18.40 30.50
C SER A 107 -6.82 -17.60 30.87
N SER A 108 -6.60 -16.45 30.26
CA SER A 108 -5.47 -15.56 30.56
C SER A 108 -5.95 -14.13 30.81
N SER A 109 -6.75 -13.95 31.86
CA SER A 109 -6.87 -12.65 32.55
C SER A 109 -6.68 -12.90 34.05
N PRO A 110 -5.81 -12.14 34.74
CA PRO A 110 -5.59 -12.24 36.19
C PRO A 110 -6.78 -11.72 37.00
#